data_AF-Q5L744-F1
#
_entry.id   AF-Q5L744-F1
#
_cell.length_a   1.000
_cell.length_b   1.000
_cell.length_c   1.000
_cell.angle_alpha   90.00
_cell.angle_beta   90.00
_cell.angle_gamma   90.00
#
_symmetry.space_group_name_H-M   'P 1'
#
loop_
_entity.id
_entity.type
_entity.pdbx_description
1 polymer ?
#
loop_
_entity_poly.entity_id
_entity_poly.type
_entity_poly.pdbx_seq_one_letter_code
_entity_poly.pdbx_strand_id
1 'polypeptide(L)'
;MYTYLVCGLLAFIFLPRVGAAEENAEIPVPTTLCISKNEARESSSWYFWKDPKVVREEQHMHFLKQVILALKRPEIWNDPLNLLHILLQFDKFPEASGECHDLLLVVIKHRVMVLTMNAG
;
A
#
# COMPACT_ATOMS: atom_id res chain seq x y z
N MET A 1 20.09 -11.56 -11.92
CA MET A 1 19.97 -10.08 -11.93
C MET A 1 18.76 -9.58 -11.11
N TYR A 2 18.29 -10.33 -10.10
CA TYR A 2 17.13 -10.00 -9.25
C TYR A 2 17.51 -9.55 -7.83
N THR A 3 18.73 -9.87 -7.39
CA THR A 3 19.24 -9.55 -6.06
C THR A 3 19.43 -8.05 -5.81
N TYR A 4 19.72 -7.26 -6.85
CA TYR A 4 19.89 -5.81 -6.72
C TYR A 4 18.58 -5.05 -6.51
N LEU A 5 17.45 -5.59 -6.95
CA LEU A 5 16.16 -4.92 -6.89
C LEU A 5 15.54 -4.99 -5.49
N VAL A 6 15.79 -6.11 -4.78
CA VAL A 6 15.38 -6.31 -3.38
C VAL A 6 16.21 -5.42 -2.44
N CYS A 7 17.53 -5.33 -2.66
CA CYS A 7 18.39 -4.44 -1.86
C CYS A 7 18.03 -2.95 -2.04
N GLY A 8 17.66 -2.54 -3.26
CA GLY A 8 17.19 -1.18 -3.51
C GLY A 8 15.91 -0.85 -2.75
N LEU A 9 14.96 -1.78 -2.67
CA LEU A 9 13.70 -1.58 -1.96
C LEU A 9 13.90 -1.43 -0.44
N LEU A 10 14.79 -2.24 0.13
CA LEU A 10 15.12 -2.18 1.56
C LEU A 10 15.86 -0.87 1.90
N ALA A 11 16.79 -0.42 1.08
CA ALA A 11 17.51 0.84 1.30
C ALA A 11 16.57 2.07 1.35
N PHE A 12 15.49 2.09 0.58
CA PHE A 12 14.50 3.17 0.60
C PHE A 12 13.63 3.21 1.86
N ILE A 13 13.48 2.08 2.56
CA ILE A 13 12.64 1.98 3.76
C ILE A 13 13.45 2.33 5.02
N PHE A 14 14.76 2.06 5.02
CA PHE A 14 15.61 2.18 6.21
C PHE A 14 16.52 3.41 6.25
N LEU A 15 16.61 4.22 5.19
CA LEU A 15 17.41 5.44 5.21
C LEU A 15 16.56 6.67 5.62
N PRO A 16 16.88 7.35 6.74
CA PRO A 16 16.26 8.62 7.08
C PRO A 16 16.69 9.67 6.04
N ARG A 17 15.72 10.33 5.42
CA ARG A 17 15.96 11.47 4.54
C ARG A 17 16.45 12.65 5.38
N VAL A 18 17.77 12.80 5.49
CA VAL A 18 18.41 13.98 6.08
C VAL A 18 18.13 15.19 5.19
N GLY A 19 17.42 16.17 5.75
CA GLY A 19 17.49 17.59 5.43
C GLY A 19 16.93 18.03 4.07
N ALA A 20 15.70 18.54 4.08
CA ALA A 20 15.33 19.71 3.29
C ALA A 20 14.17 20.41 4.01
N ALA A 21 14.49 21.55 4.62
CA ALA A 21 13.53 22.49 5.17
C ALA A 21 12.76 23.18 4.05
N GLU A 22 11.45 23.38 4.23
CA GLU A 22 10.56 24.41 3.64
C GLU A 22 9.14 24.03 4.08
N GLU A 23 8.63 24.59 5.19
CA GLU A 23 7.90 25.86 5.30
C GLU A 23 6.46 25.81 4.72
N ASN A 24 5.50 25.83 5.66
CA ASN A 24 4.12 26.34 5.61
C ASN A 24 3.22 26.06 4.38
N ALA A 25 2.15 25.30 4.62
CA ALA A 25 0.78 25.74 4.35
C ALA A 25 -0.23 24.78 5.02
N GLU A 26 -0.94 25.28 6.03
CA GLU A 26 -2.15 24.65 6.55
C GLU A 26 -3.23 24.59 5.45
N ILE A 27 -3.64 23.38 5.07
CA ILE A 27 -4.90 23.14 4.38
C ILE A 27 -5.59 21.99 5.13
N PRO A 28 -6.78 22.17 5.70
CA PRO A 28 -7.49 21.09 6.37
C PRO A 28 -8.02 20.13 5.28
N VAL A 29 -7.37 18.99 5.13
CA VAL A 29 -7.82 17.93 4.21
C VAL A 29 -8.91 17.10 4.93
N PRO A 30 -10.08 16.88 4.31
CA PRO A 30 -11.19 16.19 4.96
C PRO A 30 -10.88 14.70 5.18
N THR A 31 -11.03 14.25 6.43
CA THR A 31 -10.69 12.92 6.95
C THR A 31 -11.71 11.82 6.61
N THR A 32 -12.33 11.87 5.44
CA THR A 32 -13.31 10.87 5.02
C THR A 32 -13.06 10.46 3.57
N LEU A 33 -12.33 9.36 3.39
CA LEU A 33 -12.18 8.70 2.10
C LEU A 33 -13.48 7.96 1.74
N CYS A 34 -14.52 8.71 1.38
CA CYS A 34 -15.75 8.15 0.81
C CYS A 34 -15.51 7.91 -0.68
N ILE A 35 -15.13 6.69 -1.06
CA ILE A 35 -15.13 6.26 -2.46
C ILE A 35 -16.57 5.94 -2.84
N SER A 36 -17.32 6.95 -3.26
CA SER A 36 -18.57 6.77 -3.99
C SER A 36 -18.86 8.01 -4.85
N LYS A 37 -18.70 7.86 -6.17
CA LYS A 37 -19.77 7.97 -7.19
C LYS A 37 -19.17 8.37 -8.55
N ASN A 38 -19.23 7.42 -9.48
CA ASN A 38 -19.26 7.54 -10.94
C ASN A 38 -18.72 8.82 -11.59
N GLU A 39 -17.54 8.70 -12.21
CA GLU A 39 -17.25 9.36 -13.49
C GLU A 39 -17.12 8.30 -14.58
N ALA A 40 -18.20 8.10 -15.31
CA ALA A 40 -18.18 7.36 -16.56
C ALA A 40 -17.97 8.35 -17.70
N ARG A 41 -16.78 8.32 -18.33
CA ARG A 41 -16.66 8.60 -19.77
C ARG A 41 -15.30 8.13 -20.32
N GLU A 42 -15.42 7.22 -21.30
CA GLU A 42 -14.48 6.91 -22.38
C GLU A 42 -13.31 5.94 -22.11
N SER A 43 -13.61 4.65 -21.84
CA SER A 43 -12.74 3.54 -22.31
C SER A 43 -13.45 2.16 -22.40
N SER A 44 -14.78 2.14 -22.52
CA SER A 44 -15.60 0.93 -22.31
C SER A 44 -15.47 -0.18 -23.36
N SER A 45 -14.75 0.01 -24.47
CA SER A 45 -14.69 -0.98 -25.56
C SER A 45 -13.60 -2.06 -25.39
N TRP A 46 -12.52 -1.81 -24.65
CA TRP A 46 -11.37 -2.75 -24.60
C TRP A 46 -11.41 -3.72 -23.41
N TYR A 47 -12.08 -3.35 -22.32
CA TYR A 47 -12.16 -4.18 -21.11
C TYR A 47 -13.13 -5.37 -21.25
N PHE A 48 -14.01 -5.38 -22.25
CA PHE A 48 -15.01 -6.43 -22.44
C PHE A 48 -14.40 -7.80 -22.82
N TRP A 49 -13.16 -7.82 -23.34
CA TRP A 49 -12.48 -9.03 -23.82
C TRP A 49 -11.29 -9.46 -22.95
N LYS A 50 -10.98 -8.76 -21.85
CA LYS A 50 -9.90 -9.20 -20.95
C LYS A 50 -10.36 -10.39 -20.13
N ASP A 51 -9.51 -11.41 -20.03
CA ASP A 51 -9.70 -12.52 -19.11
C ASP A 51 -9.87 -11.95 -17.68
N PRO A 52 -10.94 -12.31 -16.95
CA PRO A 52 -11.16 -11.91 -15.57
C PRO A 52 -9.95 -12.14 -14.67
N LYS A 53 -9.14 -13.18 -14.92
CA LYS A 53 -7.89 -13.44 -14.18
C LYS A 53 -6.87 -12.33 -14.38
N VAL A 54 -6.64 -11.90 -15.62
CA VAL A 54 -5.71 -10.81 -15.95
C VAL A 54 -6.16 -9.50 -15.30
N VAL A 55 -7.46 -9.22 -15.30
CA VAL A 55 -8.02 -8.04 -14.62
C VAL A 55 -7.77 -8.11 -13.12
N ARG A 56 -7.95 -9.29 -12.49
CA ARG A 56 -7.67 -9.47 -11.06
C ARG A 56 -6.19 -9.31 -10.73
N GLU A 57 -5.29 -9.82 -11.56
CA GLU A 57 -3.84 -9.65 -11.39
C GLU A 57 -3.41 -8.18 -11.51
N GLU A 58 -3.95 -7.44 -12.49
CA GLU A 58 -3.69 -6.00 -12.64
C GLU A 58 -4.18 -5.21 -11.42
N GLN A 59 -5.38 -5.54 -10.93
CA GLN A 59 -5.95 -4.95 -9.71
C GLN A 59 -5.11 -5.28 -8.47
N HIS A 60 -4.64 -6.53 -8.35
CA HIS A 60 -3.78 -6.95 -7.26
C HIS A 60 -2.44 -6.22 -7.29
N MET A 61 -1.79 -6.12 -8.44
CA MET A 61 -0.55 -5.36 -8.59
C MET A 61 -0.75 -3.88 -8.27
N HIS A 62 -1.85 -3.27 -8.72
CA HIS A 62 -2.19 -1.89 -8.38
C HIS A 62 -2.39 -1.74 -6.87
N PHE A 63 -3.10 -2.67 -6.22
CA PHE A 63 -3.26 -2.71 -4.78
C PHE A 63 -1.91 -2.77 -4.05
N LEU A 64 -1.00 -3.68 -4.42
CA LEU A 64 0.32 -3.78 -3.79
C LEU A 64 1.13 -2.47 -3.93
N LYS A 65 1.04 -1.79 -5.09
CA LYS A 65 1.67 -0.47 -5.27
C LYS A 65 1.11 0.57 -4.31
N GLN A 66 -0.22 0.60 -4.13
CA GLN A 66 -0.87 1.52 -3.18
C GLN A 66 -0.46 1.23 -1.74
N VAL A 67 -0.37 -0.05 -1.36
CA VAL A 67 0.14 -0.44 -0.03
C VAL A 67 1.56 0.07 0.18
N ILE A 68 2.48 -0.16 -0.76
CA ILE A 68 3.86 0.33 -0.64
C ILE A 68 3.91 1.85 -0.48
N LEU A 69 3.09 2.60 -1.24
CA LEU A 69 3.01 4.06 -1.11
C LEU A 69 2.44 4.49 0.24
N ALA A 70 1.44 3.78 0.75
CA ALA A 70 0.85 4.06 2.07
C ALA A 70 1.85 3.83 3.20
N LEU A 71 2.60 2.73 3.16
CA LEU A 71 3.59 2.38 4.20
C LEU A 71 4.77 3.37 4.28
N LYS A 72 5.02 4.16 3.24
CA LYS A 72 6.03 5.23 3.28
C LYS A 72 5.60 6.42 4.14
N ARG A 73 4.31 6.55 4.46
CA ARG A 73 3.77 7.64 5.26
C ARG A 73 3.92 7.31 6.74
N PRO A 74 4.65 8.11 7.54
CA PRO A 74 4.87 7.83 8.96
C PRO A 74 3.57 7.72 9.75
N GLU A 75 2.54 8.48 9.39
CA GLU A 75 1.23 8.48 10.05
C GLU A 75 0.51 7.14 9.88
N ILE A 76 0.79 6.44 8.77
CA ILE A 76 0.26 5.11 8.50
C ILE A 76 1.17 4.05 9.14
N TRP A 77 2.50 4.18 8.97
CA TRP A 77 3.47 3.19 9.44
C TRP A 77 3.59 3.07 10.96
N ASN A 78 3.27 4.13 11.69
CA ASN A 78 3.37 4.19 13.14
C ASN A 78 2.02 4.01 13.85
N ASP A 79 0.92 3.86 13.12
CA ASP A 79 -0.40 3.62 13.68
C ASP A 79 -0.83 2.15 13.44
N PRO A 80 -0.94 1.33 14.50
CA PRO A 80 -1.32 -0.07 14.35
C PRO A 80 -2.73 -0.25 13.77
N LEU A 81 -3.66 0.69 13.96
CA LEU A 81 -5.01 0.62 13.38
C LEU A 81 -4.97 0.77 11.86
N ASN A 82 -4.17 1.71 11.35
CA ASN A 82 -3.98 1.89 9.91
C ASN A 82 -3.37 0.64 9.26
N LEU A 83 -2.39 0.03 9.93
CA LEU A 83 -1.76 -1.21 9.45
C LEU A 83 -2.74 -2.39 9.46
N LEU A 84 -3.58 -2.51 10.49
CA LEU A 84 -4.64 -3.52 10.54
C LEU A 84 -5.67 -3.33 9.43
N HIS A 85 -6.08 -2.09 9.16
CA HIS A 85 -6.97 -1.80 8.03
C HIS A 85 -6.37 -2.22 6.69
N ILE A 86 -5.06 -2.00 6.49
CA ILE A 86 -4.35 -2.47 5.30
C ILE A 86 -4.37 -4.00 5.23
N LEU A 87 -4.09 -4.71 6.33
CA LEU A 87 -4.13 -6.18 6.36
C LEU A 87 -5.50 -6.73 5.96
N LEU A 88 -6.59 -6.13 6.43
CA LEU A 88 -7.95 -6.53 6.05
C LEU A 88 -8.23 -6.38 4.54
N GLN A 89 -7.51 -5.49 3.83
CA GLN A 89 -7.66 -5.38 2.38
C GLN A 89 -6.99 -6.53 1.61
N PHE A 90 -6.01 -7.22 2.20
CA PHE A 90 -5.36 -8.38 1.56
C PHE A 90 -6.34 -9.55 1.39
N ASP A 91 -7.35 -9.68 2.26
CA ASP A 91 -8.39 -10.72 2.17
C ASP A 91 -9.24 -10.62 0.88
N LYS A 92 -9.19 -9.48 0.17
CA LYS A 92 -9.85 -9.30 -1.13
C LYS A 92 -9.13 -10.04 -2.26
N PHE A 93 -7.92 -10.54 -2.02
CA PHE A 93 -7.08 -11.23 -3.00
C PHE A 93 -6.62 -12.61 -2.48
N PRO A 94 -7.54 -13.52 -2.11
CA PRO A 94 -7.19 -14.79 -1.45
C PRO A 94 -6.47 -15.78 -2.39
N GLU A 95 -6.72 -15.68 -3.70
CA GLU A 95 -6.06 -16.49 -4.73
C GLU A 95 -4.70 -15.90 -5.15
N ALA A 96 -4.40 -14.66 -4.74
CA ALA A 96 -3.21 -13.96 -5.19
C ALA A 96 -2.02 -14.32 -4.29
N SER A 97 -1.13 -15.16 -4.81
CA SER A 97 0.13 -15.49 -4.17
C SER A 97 1.28 -14.89 -4.96
N GLY A 98 2.29 -14.38 -4.24
CA GLY A 98 3.45 -13.77 -4.88
C GLY A 98 4.38 -13.17 -3.84
N GLU A 99 5.69 -13.20 -4.12
CA GLU A 99 6.74 -12.81 -3.18
C GLU A 99 6.51 -11.43 -2.54
N CYS A 100 6.03 -10.46 -3.33
CA CYS A 100 5.73 -9.11 -2.84
C CYS A 100 4.49 -9.08 -1.91
N HIS A 101 3.45 -9.85 -2.24
CA HIS A 101 2.26 -9.99 -1.38
C HIS A 101 2.68 -10.56 -0.02
N ASP A 102 3.38 -11.68 -0.04
CA ASP A 102 3.75 -12.42 1.17
C ASP A 102 4.71 -11.60 2.04
N LEU A 103 5.69 -10.93 1.41
CA LEU A 103 6.61 -10.04 2.10
C LEU A 103 5.88 -8.88 2.79
N LEU A 104 4.94 -8.23 2.09
CA LEU A 104 4.16 -7.13 2.67
C LEU A 104 3.30 -7.61 3.84
N LEU A 105 2.66 -8.77 3.73
CA LEU A 105 1.91 -9.36 4.84
C LEU A 105 2.79 -9.57 6.08
N VAL A 106 3.98 -10.17 5.92
CA VAL A 106 4.90 -10.43 7.03
C VAL A 106 5.40 -9.13 7.65
N VAL A 107 5.84 -8.18 6.83
CA VAL A 107 6.36 -6.88 7.30
C VAL A 107 5.30 -6.11 8.08
N ILE A 108 4.07 -6.04 7.56
CA ILE A 108 2.98 -5.31 8.21
C ILE A 108 2.57 -6.00 9.51
N LYS A 109 2.40 -7.34 9.52
CA LYS A 109 2.08 -8.09 10.74
C LYS A 109 3.14 -7.93 11.83
N HIS A 110 4.41 -8.03 11.46
CA HIS A 110 5.52 -7.82 12.38
C HIS A 110 5.50 -6.39 12.95
N ARG A 111 5.26 -5.38 12.11
CA ARG A 111 5.17 -4.00 12.57
C ARG A 111 4.03 -3.79 13.56
N VAL A 112 2.85 -4.32 13.28
CA VAL A 112 1.71 -4.28 14.20
C VAL A 112 2.10 -4.87 15.55
N MET A 113 2.67 -6.08 15.55
CA MET A 113 3.13 -6.75 16.78
C MET A 113 4.07 -5.87 17.60
N VAL A 114 5.09 -5.28 16.97
CA VAL A 114 6.04 -4.37 17.62
C VAL A 114 5.35 -3.14 18.22
N LEU A 115 4.44 -2.51 17.47
CA LEU A 115 3.73 -1.32 17.94
C LEU A 115 2.81 -1.63 19.13
N THR A 116 2.14 -2.78 19.11
CA THR A 116 1.24 -3.19 20.20
C THR A 116 1.99 -3.65 21.44
N MET A 117 3.18 -4.25 21.29
CA MET A 117 4.00 -4.70 22.42
C MET A 117 4.71 -3.57 23.13
N ASN A 118 5.07 -2.50 22.41
CA ASN A 118 5.73 -1.32 22.98
C ASN A 118 4.74 -0.28 23.54
N ALA A 119 3.43 -0.48 23.34
CA ALA A 119 2.37 0.40 23.84
C ALA A 119 1.81 -0.02 25.21
N GLY A 120 2.27 -1.15 25.77
CA GLY A 120 1.97 -1.62 27.12
C GLY A 120 3.16 -1.42 28.05
#